data_AF-A0A7I4XT63-F1
#
_entry.id   AF-A0A7I4XT63-F1
#
_cell.length_a   1.000
_cell.length_b   1.000
_cell.length_c   1.000
_cell.angle_alpha   90.00
_cell.angle_beta   90.00
_cell.angle_gamma   90.00
#
_symmetry.space_group_name_H-M   'P 1'
#
loop_
_entity.id
_entity.type
_entity.pdbx_description
1 polymer ?
#
loop_
_entity_poly.entity_id
_entity_poly.type
_entity_poly.pdbx_seq_one_letter_code
_entity_poly.pdbx_strand_id
1 'polypeptide(L)'
;MQSSRMMYSRSANGNISIQDASQDGKYVTLENTHRSRDEPIGGWKLKRKIDGKHEIVYTFPPDFVLKGGKSVKIWARGQGGVHNPPESIIFDAEESFGVGSNMQTFLYNKNGDERATYIQRNNRSVT
;
A
#
# COMPACT_ATOMS: atom_id res chain seq x y z
N MET A 1 5.39 30.63 -7.73
CA MET A 1 4.83 29.27 -7.80
C MET A 1 5.23 28.55 -6.51
N GLN A 2 4.32 28.40 -5.55
CA GLN A 2 4.64 27.64 -4.32
C GLN A 2 4.64 26.15 -4.68
N SER A 3 5.81 25.52 -4.64
CA SER A 3 5.95 24.08 -4.82
C SER A 3 5.35 23.37 -3.60
N SER A 4 4.27 22.61 -3.78
CA SER A 4 3.78 21.69 -2.76
C SER A 4 4.82 20.59 -2.54
N ARG A 5 5.47 20.57 -1.37
CA ARG A 5 6.42 19.52 -1.00
C ARG A 5 5.66 18.38 -0.33
N MET A 6 5.63 17.22 -1.00
CA MET A 6 5.18 16.00 -0.36
C MET A 6 6.32 15.39 0.47
N MET A 7 6.05 15.16 1.74
CA MET A 7 6.91 14.47 2.68
C MET A 7 6.52 12.99 2.75
N TYR A 8 7.53 12.16 2.91
CA TYR A 8 7.39 10.71 2.96
C TYR A 8 8.03 10.17 4.23
N SER A 9 7.35 9.27 4.92
CA SER A 9 7.92 8.48 6.01
C SER A 9 7.54 7.01 5.81
N ARG A 10 8.51 6.10 5.97
CA ARG A 10 8.29 4.66 5.80
C ARG A 10 8.94 3.88 6.95
N SER A 11 8.30 2.81 7.39
CA SER A 11 8.85 1.85 8.34
C SER A 11 8.39 0.44 8.00
N ALA A 12 9.15 -0.57 8.42
CA ALA A 12 8.81 -1.97 8.25
C ALA A 12 9.34 -2.79 9.43
N ASN A 13 8.49 -3.67 9.94
CA ASN A 13 8.77 -4.66 10.97
C ASN A 13 8.72 -6.05 10.30
N GLY A 14 9.85 -6.51 9.75
CA GLY A 14 9.95 -7.77 9.02
C GLY A 14 10.36 -7.58 7.56
N ASN A 15 10.05 -8.57 6.72
CA ASN A 15 10.51 -8.61 5.33
C ASN A 15 9.70 -7.74 4.39
N ILE A 16 8.44 -7.49 4.71
CA ILE A 16 7.52 -6.81 3.79
C ILE A 16 7.51 -5.33 4.09
N SER A 17 7.78 -4.54 3.07
CA SER A 17 7.70 -3.09 3.11
C SER A 17 6.67 -2.57 2.11
N ILE A 18 6.12 -1.39 2.39
CA ILE A 18 5.33 -0.65 1.41
C ILE A 18 6.32 0.15 0.57
N GLN A 19 6.58 -0.32 -0.64
CA GLN A 19 7.58 0.27 -1.54
C GLN A 19 7.11 1.63 -2.07
N ASP A 20 5.85 1.67 -2.51
CA ASP A 20 5.20 2.84 -3.11
C ASP A 20 3.67 2.82 -2.88
N ALA A 21 3.06 4.00 -2.88
CA ALA A 21 1.61 4.20 -2.86
C ALA A 21 1.29 5.42 -3.72
N SER A 22 0.46 5.25 -4.73
CA SER A 22 0.23 6.29 -5.72
C SER A 22 -0.45 7.51 -5.10
N GLN A 23 0.05 8.71 -5.42
CA GLN A 23 -0.53 9.97 -4.92
C GLN A 23 -1.90 10.26 -5.52
N ASP A 24 -2.17 9.75 -6.72
CA ASP A 24 -3.47 9.84 -7.40
C ASP A 24 -4.40 8.66 -7.04
N GLY A 25 -4.00 7.81 -6.09
CA GLY A 25 -4.81 6.72 -5.57
C GLY A 25 -4.92 5.52 -6.52
N LYS A 26 -4.09 5.40 -7.56
CA LYS A 26 -4.20 4.29 -8.52
C LYS A 26 -3.80 2.92 -7.98
N TYR A 27 -2.74 2.85 -7.19
CA TYR A 27 -2.17 1.59 -6.74
C TYR A 27 -1.38 1.72 -5.44
N VAL A 28 -1.06 0.58 -4.83
CA VAL A 28 -0.06 0.43 -3.78
C VAL A 28 0.85 -0.74 -4.13
N THR A 29 2.16 -0.63 -3.89
CA THR A 29 3.14 -1.69 -4.15
C THR A 29 3.79 -2.14 -2.86
N LEU A 30 3.75 -3.45 -2.60
CA LEU A 30 4.52 -4.07 -1.53
C LEU A 30 5.76 -4.75 -2.10
N GLU A 31 6.82 -4.80 -1.31
CA GLU A 31 8.06 -5.49 -1.64
C GLU A 31 8.50 -6.38 -0.49
N ASN A 32 8.88 -7.61 -0.79
CA ASN A 32 9.65 -8.45 0.11
C ASN A 32 11.13 -8.11 -0.05
N THR A 33 11.69 -7.39 0.92
CA THR A 33 13.06 -6.89 0.91
C THR A 33 14.09 -7.97 1.24
N HIS A 34 13.66 -9.15 1.72
CA HIS A 34 14.55 -10.28 1.92
C HIS A 34 14.82 -10.96 0.58
N ARG A 35 16.09 -11.11 0.19
CA ARG A 35 16.48 -11.59 -1.15
C ARG A 35 15.96 -12.97 -1.53
N SER A 36 15.89 -13.89 -0.58
CA SER A 36 15.58 -15.31 -0.85
C SER A 36 14.53 -15.95 0.06
N ARG A 37 13.96 -15.21 1.02
CA ARG A 37 13.01 -15.77 1.99
C ARG A 37 11.62 -15.36 1.59
N ASP A 38 10.82 -16.33 1.21
CA ASP A 38 9.42 -16.15 0.90
C ASP A 38 8.63 -15.81 2.17
N GLU A 39 7.68 -14.89 2.07
CA GLU A 39 6.81 -14.50 3.17
C GLU A 39 5.35 -14.85 2.83
N PRO A 40 4.71 -15.77 3.56
CA PRO A 40 3.28 -15.98 3.47
C PRO A 40 2.54 -14.77 4.03
N ILE A 41 1.89 -14.02 3.14
CA ILE A 41 1.09 -12.83 3.51
C ILE A 41 -0.40 -13.03 3.29
N GLY A 42 -0.84 -14.26 3.05
CA GLY A 42 -2.25 -14.57 2.92
C GLY A 42 -3.06 -14.15 4.16
N GLY A 43 -4.20 -13.51 3.92
CA GLY A 43 -5.05 -12.92 4.96
C GLY A 43 -4.51 -11.64 5.62
N TRP A 44 -3.32 -11.14 5.22
CA TRP A 44 -2.84 -9.84 5.67
C TRP A 44 -3.71 -8.72 5.11
N LYS A 45 -3.73 -7.57 5.78
CA LYS A 45 -4.57 -6.42 5.42
C LYS A 45 -3.70 -5.22 5.06
N LEU A 46 -3.89 -4.72 3.84
CA LEU A 46 -3.39 -3.41 3.43
C LEU A 46 -4.47 -2.37 3.72
N LYS A 47 -4.11 -1.33 4.46
CA LYS A 47 -5.04 -0.38 5.04
C LYS A 47 -4.62 1.04 4.73
N ARG A 48 -5.48 1.83 4.09
CA ARG A 48 -5.22 3.22 3.70
C ARG A 48 -6.20 4.15 4.42
N LYS A 49 -5.66 5.08 5.19
CA LYS A 49 -6.39 6.16 5.88
C LYS A 49 -6.08 7.50 5.24
N ILE A 50 -7.12 8.29 4.99
CA ILE A 50 -7.03 9.64 4.46
C ILE A 50 -7.92 10.53 5.31
N ASP A 51 -7.42 11.69 5.71
CA ASP A 51 -8.16 12.61 6.59
C ASP A 51 -9.53 12.96 6.01
N GLY A 52 -10.58 12.80 6.83
CA GLY A 52 -11.96 13.09 6.47
C GLY A 52 -12.60 12.13 5.47
N LYS A 53 -11.97 10.99 5.16
CA LYS A 53 -12.50 9.98 4.23
C LYS A 53 -12.72 8.63 4.90
N HIS A 54 -13.51 7.79 4.24
CA HIS A 54 -13.64 6.40 4.64
C HIS A 54 -12.28 5.70 4.53
N GLU A 55 -12.13 4.65 5.32
CA GLU A 55 -10.93 3.85 5.38
C GLU A 55 -10.99 2.73 4.34
N ILE A 56 -9.92 2.56 3.58
CA ILE A 56 -9.84 1.58 2.51
C ILE A 56 -9.04 0.38 2.98
N VAL A 57 -9.60 -0.82 2.85
CA VAL A 57 -8.98 -2.06 3.32
C VAL A 57 -9.01 -3.13 2.23
N TYR A 58 -7.82 -3.56 1.81
CA TYR A 58 -7.63 -4.72 0.95
C TYR A 58 -7.10 -5.90 1.78
N THR A 59 -7.63 -7.11 1.57
CA THR A 59 -7.16 -8.33 2.24
C THR A 59 -6.56 -9.28 1.21
N PHE A 60 -5.35 -9.76 1.47
CA PHE A 60 -4.67 -10.71 0.57
C PHE A 60 -5.38 -12.06 0.54
N PRO A 61 -5.46 -12.73 -0.64
CA PRO A 61 -5.97 -14.10 -0.75
C PRO A 61 -5.29 -15.06 0.25
N PRO A 62 -6.00 -16.04 0.84
CA PRO A 62 -5.51 -16.85 1.96
C PRO A 62 -4.17 -17.57 1.72
N ASP A 63 -3.85 -17.91 0.47
CA ASP A 63 -2.68 -18.68 0.04
C ASP A 63 -1.58 -17.79 -0.58
N PHE A 64 -1.70 -16.47 -0.50
CA PHE A 64 -0.75 -15.57 -1.13
C PHE A 64 0.63 -15.61 -0.45
N VAL A 65 1.68 -15.86 -1.25
CA VAL A 65 3.08 -15.84 -0.82
C VAL A 65 3.85 -14.81 -1.64
N LEU A 66 4.45 -13.84 -0.97
CA LEU A 66 5.33 -12.87 -1.63
C LEU A 66 6.77 -13.39 -1.57
N LYS A 67 7.28 -13.82 -2.72
CA LYS A 67 8.62 -14.42 -2.83
C LYS A 67 9.73 -13.44 -2.49
N GLY A 68 10.87 -13.96 -2.04
CA GLY A 68 12.05 -13.16 -1.72
C GLY A 68 12.49 -12.26 -2.90
N GLY A 69 12.73 -10.97 -2.61
CA GLY A 69 13.15 -9.97 -3.59
C GLY A 69 12.09 -9.63 -4.65
N LYS A 70 10.84 -10.04 -4.44
CA LYS A 70 9.72 -9.75 -5.35
C LYS A 70 8.77 -8.72 -4.76
N SER A 71 8.00 -8.12 -5.66
CA SER A 71 6.95 -7.17 -5.33
C SER A 71 5.59 -7.63 -5.85
N VAL A 72 4.55 -7.07 -5.24
CA VAL A 72 3.17 -7.18 -5.72
C VAL A 72 2.59 -5.78 -5.78
N LYS A 73 1.97 -5.44 -6.92
CA LYS A 73 1.25 -4.19 -7.11
C LYS A 73 -0.25 -4.43 -7.04
N ILE A 74 -0.91 -3.73 -6.14
CA ILE A 74 -2.36 -3.78 -5.95
C ILE A 74 -2.93 -2.53 -6.61
N TRP A 75 -3.71 -2.70 -7.66
CA TRP A 75 -4.38 -1.63 -8.39
C TRP A 75 -5.82 -1.48 -7.94
N ALA A 76 -6.30 -0.26 -7.85
CA ALA A 76 -7.74 -0.03 -7.73
C ALA A 76 -8.44 -0.32 -9.08
N ARG A 77 -9.72 -0.66 -9.01
CA ARG A 77 -10.53 -1.03 -10.18
C ARG A 77 -10.52 0.08 -11.23
N GLY A 78 -10.25 -0.29 -12.49
CA GLY A 78 -10.30 0.64 -13.62
C GLY A 78 -9.11 1.61 -13.71
N GLN A 79 -8.09 1.51 -12.84
CA GLN A 79 -6.95 2.44 -12.84
C GLN A 79 -5.79 2.06 -13.76
N GLY A 80 -6.04 1.21 -14.77
CA GLY A 80 -5.06 0.80 -15.78
C GLY A 80 -4.16 -0.37 -15.39
N GLY A 81 -4.41 -1.03 -14.25
CA GLY A 81 -3.75 -2.26 -13.86
C GLY A 81 -4.23 -3.47 -14.68
N VAL A 82 -3.38 -4.50 -14.76
CA VAL A 82 -3.74 -5.83 -15.30
C VAL A 82 -3.77 -6.84 -14.16
N HIS A 83 -4.79 -7.69 -14.11
CA HIS A 83 -4.84 -8.79 -13.14
C HIS A 83 -3.88 -9.90 -13.57
N ASN A 84 -2.71 -10.00 -12.94
CA ASN A 84 -1.70 -11.01 -13.19
C ASN A 84 -0.99 -11.43 -11.89
N PRO A 85 -1.66 -12.19 -10.99
CA PRO A 85 -1.06 -12.61 -9.74
C PRO A 85 0.16 -13.54 -9.97
N PRO A 86 1.21 -13.47 -9.13
CA PRO A 86 1.30 -12.67 -7.91
C PRO A 86 1.81 -11.23 -8.13
N GLU A 87 2.24 -10.86 -9.33
CA GLU A 87 2.93 -9.58 -9.58
C GLU A 87 1.97 -8.38 -9.55
N SER A 88 0.74 -8.58 -10.02
CA SER A 88 -0.27 -7.52 -10.10
C SER A 88 -1.65 -8.05 -9.75
N ILE A 89 -2.36 -7.35 -8.86
CA ILE A 89 -3.71 -7.70 -8.41
C ILE A 89 -4.63 -6.50 -8.64
N ILE A 90 -5.88 -6.78 -9.00
CA ILE A 90 -6.93 -5.77 -9.05
C ILE A 90 -7.75 -5.88 -7.77
N PHE A 91 -7.91 -4.76 -7.08
CA PHE A 91 -8.81 -4.62 -5.96
C PHE A 91 -10.17 -4.14 -6.47
N ASP A 92 -11.05 -5.09 -6.77
CA ASP A 92 -12.33 -4.79 -7.45
C ASP A 92 -13.35 -4.02 -6.59
N ALA A 93 -13.16 -3.98 -5.27
CA ALA A 93 -14.10 -3.30 -4.37
C ALA A 93 -13.93 -1.77 -4.36
N GLU A 94 -12.78 -1.24 -4.77
CA GLU A 94 -12.49 0.19 -4.74
C GLU A 94 -12.00 0.68 -6.10
N GLU A 95 -12.50 1.82 -6.56
CA GLU A 95 -12.04 2.47 -7.79
C GLU A 95 -10.81 3.36 -7.57
N SER A 96 -10.44 3.61 -6.31
CA SER A 96 -9.25 4.36 -5.93
C SER A 96 -8.82 4.01 -4.51
N PHE A 97 -7.50 4.03 -4.24
CA PHE A 97 -6.93 4.11 -2.88
C PHE A 97 -7.06 5.51 -2.26
N GLY A 98 -7.72 6.44 -2.95
CA GLY A 98 -8.02 7.78 -2.52
C GLY A 98 -6.82 8.74 -2.57
N VAL A 99 -7.16 10.03 -2.57
CA VAL A 99 -6.22 11.16 -2.67
C VAL A 99 -6.48 12.14 -1.52
N GLY A 100 -5.43 12.71 -0.94
CA GLY A 100 -5.54 13.71 0.13
C GLY A 100 -4.21 14.38 0.48
N SER A 101 -4.26 15.31 1.43
CA SER A 101 -3.08 16.00 1.95
C SER A 101 -2.32 15.17 2.99
N ASN A 102 -2.97 14.25 3.69
CA ASN A 102 -2.35 13.34 4.64
C ASN A 102 -2.91 11.95 4.36
N MET A 103 -2.05 11.07 3.86
CA MET A 103 -2.40 9.72 3.47
C MET A 103 -1.47 8.76 4.18
N GLN A 104 -2.04 7.79 4.90
CA GLN A 104 -1.29 6.85 5.72
C GLN A 104 -1.68 5.44 5.29
N THR A 105 -0.68 4.66 4.91
CA THR A 105 -0.84 3.27 4.47
C THR A 105 -0.17 2.36 5.46
N PHE A 106 -0.87 1.31 5.87
CA PHE A 106 -0.42 0.37 6.86
C PHE A 106 -0.59 -1.04 6.29
N LEU A 107 0.31 -1.93 6.66
CA LEU A 107 0.20 -3.35 6.41
C LEU A 107 0.08 -4.07 7.76
N TYR A 108 -0.96 -4.87 7.92
CA TYR A 108 -1.19 -5.67 9.12
C TYR A 108 -1.12 -7.16 8.79
N ASN A 109 -0.51 -7.95 9.66
CA ASN A 109 -0.58 -9.41 9.55
C ASN A 109 -1.96 -9.94 10.00
N LYS A 110 -2.17 -11.25 9.89
CA LYS A 110 -3.42 -11.92 10.31
C LYS A 110 -3.77 -11.75 11.80
N ASN A 111 -2.78 -11.49 12.66
CA ASN A 111 -2.97 -11.28 14.09
C ASN A 111 -3.35 -9.82 14.42
N GLY A 112 -3.28 -8.92 13.44
CA GLY A 112 -3.50 -7.49 13.63
C GLY A 112 -2.24 -6.70 13.98
N ASP A 113 -1.05 -7.31 13.95
CA ASP A 113 0.21 -6.60 14.19
C ASP A 113 0.57 -5.75 12.97
N GLU A 114 0.98 -4.50 13.21
CA GLU A 114 1.51 -3.63 12.16
C GLU A 114 2.89 -4.13 11.68
N ARG A 115 3.00 -4.37 10.38
CA ARG A 115 4.20 -4.89 9.70
C ARG A 115 4.90 -3.85 8.85
N ALA A 116 4.19 -2.85 8.33
CA ALA A 116 4.79 -1.75 7.61
C ALA A 116 3.89 -0.54 7.59
N THR A 117 4.51 0.65 7.49
CA THR A 117 3.81 1.92 7.39
C THR A 117 4.43 2.78 6.31
N TYR A 118 3.59 3.48 5.54
CA TYR A 118 4.00 4.48 4.56
C TYR A 118 3.07 5.70 4.60
N ILE A 119 3.63 6.83 5.03
CA ILE A 119 2.94 8.10 5.26
C ILE A 119 3.36 9.09 4.18
N GLN A 120 2.38 9.71 3.54
CA GLN A 120 2.51 10.76 2.54
C GLN A 120 1.79 12.02 3.04
N ARG A 121 2.53 13.09 3.29
CA ARG A 121 1.97 14.36 3.80
C ARG A 121 2.35 15.53 2.91
N ASN A 122 1.35 16.25 2.42
CA ASN A 122 1.52 17.49 1.69
C ASN A 122 1.50 18.65 2.69
N ASN A 123 2.63 19.33 2.84
CA ASN A 123 2.72 20.49 3.73
C ASN A 123 2.12 21.72 3.01
N ARG A 124 0.81 21.90 3.09
CA ARG A 124 0.20 23.21 2.80
C ARG A 124 0.37 24.05 4.05
N SER A 125 1.37 24.93 4.08
CA SER A 125 1.37 26.05 5.01
C SER A 125 0.15 26.89 4.67
N VAL A 126 -0.92 26.79 5.45
CA VAL A 126 -2.01 27.76 5.38
C VAL A 126 -1.41 29.07 5.90
N THR A 127 -1.26 30.04 5.01
CA THR A 127 -1.05 31.44 5.40
C THR A 127 -2.40 32.10 5.53
#